data_AF-A0A9W6PT05-F1
#
_entry.id   AF-A0A9W6PT05-F1
#
_cell.length_a   1.000
_cell.length_b   1.000
_cell.length_c   1.000
_cell.angle_alpha   90.00
_cell.angle_beta   90.00
_cell.angle_gamma   90.00
#
_symmetry.space_group_name_H-M   'P 1'
#
loop_
_entity.id
_entity.type
_entity.pdbx_description
1 polymer ?
#
loop_
_entity_poly.entity_id
_entity_poly.type
_entity_poly.pdbx_seq_one_letter_code
_entity_poly.pdbx_strand_id
1 'polypeptide(L)'
;MAVGLAWLGVRDVVRGAVSDRSTPPPIAGPVIHASPPDRSAAPGPEPGAAARPAPSPRSEDDGAADAHIRSYAARGGRAAMAISATLVRLVSATPNPGFETRVTEAQGWLRVDFLGKDHTSSVIASWYQHAPIVRVYEYGG
;
A
#
# COMPACT_ATOMS: atom_id res chain seq x y z
N MET A 1 36.06 14.05 -9.15
CA MET A 1 35.12 13.71 -8.06
C MET A 1 34.30 12.53 -8.54
N ALA A 2 34.55 11.32 -8.03
CA ALA A 2 33.85 10.10 -8.43
C ALA A 2 32.96 9.63 -7.27
N VAL A 3 31.68 9.39 -7.54
CA VAL A 3 30.72 8.89 -6.56
C VAL A 3 30.61 7.38 -6.73
N GLY A 4 31.16 6.63 -5.79
CA GLY A 4 31.00 5.18 -5.73
C GLY A 4 29.66 4.84 -5.08
N LEU A 5 28.74 4.26 -5.85
CA LEU A 5 27.53 3.66 -5.30
C LEU A 5 27.83 2.18 -5.01
N ALA A 6 28.20 1.90 -3.77
CA ALA A 6 28.31 0.53 -3.27
C ALA A 6 26.91 0.03 -2.90
N TRP A 7 26.39 -0.91 -3.69
CA TRP A 7 25.20 -1.69 -3.35
C TRP A 7 25.67 -3.03 -2.76
N LEU A 8 25.58 -3.17 -1.44
CA LEU A 8 25.77 -4.39 -0.64
C LEU A 8 24.60 -4.40 0.35
N GLY A 9 23.83 -5.45 0.62
CA GLY A 9 23.82 -6.84 0.19
C GLY A 9 22.60 -7.49 0.87
N VAL A 10 22.07 -8.53 0.24
CA VAL A 10 20.94 -9.36 0.73
C VAL A 10 21.40 -10.26 1.88
N ARG A 11 20.57 -10.41 2.94
CA ARG A 11 20.28 -11.64 3.75
C ARG A 11 19.96 -11.32 5.22
N ASP A 12 18.76 -11.68 5.68
CA ASP A 12 18.61 -12.64 6.79
C ASP A 12 17.20 -13.24 6.81
N VAL A 13 17.10 -14.54 7.03
CA VAL A 13 15.85 -15.31 7.12
C VAL A 13 15.65 -15.66 8.59
N VAL A 14 14.59 -15.14 9.23
CA VAL A 14 14.22 -15.57 10.58
C VAL A 14 13.06 -16.54 10.51
N ARG A 15 13.40 -17.79 10.78
CA ARG A 15 12.49 -18.90 11.09
C ARG A 15 11.93 -18.71 12.51
N GLY A 16 10.65 -19.04 12.67
CA GLY A 16 10.14 -19.64 13.91
C GLY A 16 9.35 -18.73 14.84
N ALA A 17 8.02 -18.88 14.80
CA ALA A 17 7.22 -18.98 16.01
C ALA A 17 6.03 -19.92 15.74
N VAL A 18 6.00 -20.97 16.53
CA VAL A 18 5.09 -22.12 16.52
C VAL A 18 3.75 -21.73 17.14
N SER A 19 2.64 -22.29 16.64
CA SER A 19 1.45 -22.54 17.46
C SER A 19 0.96 -23.95 17.17
N ASP A 20 1.12 -24.81 18.18
CA ASP A 20 0.73 -26.21 18.22
C ASP A 20 -0.76 -26.36 18.59
N ARG A 21 -1.37 -27.41 18.05
CA ARG A 21 -2.53 -28.19 18.57
C ARG A 21 -3.94 -27.60 18.48
N SER A 22 -4.80 -28.22 17.65
CA SER A 22 -5.55 -29.42 18.05
C SER A 22 -6.49 -29.91 16.94
N THR A 23 -6.38 -31.18 16.56
CA THR A 23 -7.24 -31.91 15.59
C THR A 23 -8.33 -32.71 16.31
N PRO A 24 -9.48 -32.92 15.67
CA PRO A 24 -10.21 -34.19 15.80
C PRO A 24 -10.26 -35.00 14.47
N PRO A 25 -10.53 -36.32 14.54
CA PRO A 25 -10.07 -37.34 13.58
C PRO A 25 -10.98 -37.56 12.34
N PRO A 26 -10.50 -38.26 11.29
CA PRO A 26 -11.32 -38.64 10.14
C PRO A 26 -12.10 -39.94 10.43
N ILE A 27 -13.40 -39.98 10.10
CA ILE A 27 -14.17 -41.23 10.01
C ILE A 27 -14.69 -41.38 8.58
N ALA A 28 -14.42 -42.55 8.01
CA ALA A 28 -14.62 -42.92 6.62
C ALA A 28 -16.01 -43.53 6.33
N GLY A 29 -16.55 -43.17 5.15
CA GLY A 29 -17.38 -44.00 4.25
C GLY A 29 -18.90 -44.07 4.48
N PRO A 30 -19.69 -44.73 3.58
CA PRO A 30 -19.58 -44.74 2.10
C PRO A 30 -20.95 -44.72 1.33
N VAL A 31 -20.88 -44.60 -0.03
CA VAL A 31 -21.89 -44.95 -1.09
C VAL A 31 -23.12 -43.99 -1.21
N ILE A 32 -23.63 -43.50 -2.37
CA ILE A 32 -24.08 -44.18 -3.60
C ILE A 32 -24.15 -43.22 -4.82
N HIS A 33 -23.88 -43.77 -6.01
CA HIS A 33 -23.96 -43.27 -7.39
C HIS A 33 -25.11 -42.30 -7.77
N ALA A 34 -24.81 -41.29 -8.62
CA ALA A 34 -25.32 -41.15 -10.00
C ALA A 34 -24.89 -39.80 -10.64
N SER A 35 -24.44 -39.82 -11.90
CA SER A 35 -24.27 -38.66 -12.81
C SER A 35 -25.31 -38.77 -13.94
N PRO A 36 -25.51 -37.80 -14.89
CA PRO A 36 -25.42 -36.30 -14.95
C PRO A 36 -26.76 -35.72 -15.56
N PRO A 37 -26.92 -34.55 -16.26
CA PRO A 37 -26.07 -33.36 -16.54
C PRO A 37 -26.77 -31.96 -16.35
N ASP A 38 -26.02 -30.89 -16.65
CA ASP A 38 -26.41 -29.50 -17.03
C ASP A 38 -27.22 -28.60 -16.08
N ARG A 39 -26.56 -27.56 -15.52
CA ARG A 39 -26.84 -26.12 -15.80
C ARG A 39 -26.06 -25.16 -14.88
N SER A 40 -25.54 -24.11 -15.52
CA SER A 40 -25.02 -22.84 -15.03
C SER A 40 -25.23 -22.46 -13.56
N ALA A 41 -24.14 -22.09 -12.88
CA ALA A 41 -24.02 -20.84 -12.12
C ALA A 41 -22.54 -20.53 -11.86
N ALA A 42 -22.12 -19.33 -12.23
CA ALA A 42 -20.75 -18.83 -12.08
C ALA A 42 -20.34 -18.68 -10.60
N PRO A 43 -19.08 -18.95 -10.22
CA PRO A 43 -18.47 -18.36 -9.04
C PRO A 43 -17.79 -17.03 -9.43
N GLY A 44 -18.23 -15.93 -8.84
CA GLY A 44 -17.53 -14.65 -8.93
C GLY A 44 -16.13 -14.74 -8.30
N PRO A 45 -15.10 -14.09 -8.87
CA PRO A 45 -13.78 -14.08 -8.26
C PRO A 45 -13.77 -13.16 -7.03
N GLU A 46 -13.46 -13.73 -5.86
CA GLU A 46 -13.05 -13.00 -4.67
C GLU A 46 -11.79 -12.15 -4.98
N PRO A 47 -11.72 -10.88 -4.58
CA PRO A 47 -10.51 -10.07 -4.75
C PRO A 47 -9.37 -10.60 -3.89
N GLY A 48 -8.33 -11.07 -4.56
CA GLY A 48 -7.09 -11.54 -3.94
C GLY A 48 -6.37 -10.45 -3.15
N ALA A 49 -5.91 -10.87 -1.97
CA ALA A 49 -4.85 -10.33 -1.13
C ALA A 49 -4.12 -9.08 -1.67
N ALA A 50 -4.48 -7.90 -1.13
CA ALA A 50 -3.70 -6.69 -1.27
C ALA A 50 -2.33 -6.85 -0.58
N ALA A 51 -1.28 -6.48 -1.31
CA ALA A 51 0.11 -6.51 -0.88
C ALA A 51 0.33 -5.72 0.42
N ARG A 52 1.11 -6.31 1.32
CA ARG A 52 1.55 -5.75 2.60
C ARG A 52 2.37 -4.46 2.36
N PRO A 53 2.06 -3.32 3.01
CA PRO A 53 2.81 -2.09 2.81
C PRO A 53 4.25 -2.22 3.30
N ALA A 54 5.19 -1.62 2.56
CA ALA A 54 6.60 -1.51 2.93
C ALA A 54 6.78 -0.70 4.22
N PRO A 55 7.78 -1.00 5.07
CA PRO A 55 8.00 -0.27 6.32
C PRO A 55 8.47 1.16 6.03
N SER A 56 7.67 2.15 6.42
CA SER A 56 8.06 3.56 6.46
C SER A 56 9.13 3.78 7.55
N PRO A 57 10.10 4.68 7.34
CA PRO A 57 11.02 5.07 8.40
C PRO A 57 10.22 5.69 9.56
N ARG A 58 10.48 5.21 10.78
CA ARG A 58 9.85 5.71 12.00
C ARG A 58 10.41 7.09 12.32
N SER A 59 9.83 8.13 11.74
CA SER A 59 10.05 9.51 12.20
C SER A 59 9.24 9.76 13.47
N GLU A 60 9.92 10.39 14.43
CA GLU A 60 9.51 10.68 15.79
C GLU A 60 8.13 11.38 15.85
N ASP A 61 7.42 11.10 16.94
CA ASP A 61 5.98 11.33 17.14
C ASP A 61 5.64 12.80 17.46
N ASP A 62 6.42 13.77 16.99
CA ASP A 62 6.35 15.16 17.46
C ASP A 62 5.20 15.99 16.85
N GLY A 63 4.32 15.38 16.05
CA GLY A 63 3.26 16.11 15.34
C GLY A 63 1.91 15.42 15.30
N ALA A 64 1.71 14.32 16.03
CA ALA A 64 0.48 13.53 15.93
C ALA A 64 -0.71 14.15 16.67
N ALA A 65 -0.48 14.87 17.78
CA ALA A 65 -1.54 15.32 18.68
C ALA A 65 -2.56 16.29 18.03
N ASP A 66 -2.12 17.11 17.07
CA ASP A 66 -2.95 18.11 16.38
C ASP A 66 -3.09 17.85 14.88
N ALA A 67 -2.69 16.66 14.41
CA ALA A 67 -2.74 16.33 12.98
C ALA A 67 -4.11 15.81 12.56
N HIS A 68 -4.60 16.35 11.44
CA HIS A 68 -5.85 15.94 10.81
C HIS A 68 -5.55 14.99 9.65
N ILE A 69 -6.18 13.82 9.62
CA ILE A 69 -6.00 12.86 8.52
C ILE A 69 -6.93 13.23 7.37
N ARG A 70 -6.37 13.39 6.16
CA ARG A 70 -7.13 13.59 4.93
C ARG A 70 -6.75 12.53 3.89
N SER A 71 -7.76 12.03 3.18
CA SER A 71 -7.57 11.12 2.05
C SER A 71 -7.73 11.86 0.73
N TYR A 72 -6.83 11.56 -0.20
CA TYR A 72 -6.77 12.12 -1.54
C TYR A 72 -6.93 10.98 -2.54
N ALA A 73 -8.03 11.00 -3.31
CA ALA A 73 -8.27 10.05 -4.37
C ALA A 73 -7.71 10.59 -5.69
N ALA A 74 -7.10 9.70 -6.47
CA ALA A 74 -6.57 9.95 -7.78
C ALA A 74 -6.85 8.75 -8.68
N ARG A 75 -6.66 8.88 -10.00
CA ARG A 75 -6.91 7.76 -10.93
C ARG A 75 -6.02 6.55 -10.63
N GLY A 76 -4.78 6.79 -10.25
CA GLY A 76 -3.81 5.75 -9.95
C GLY A 76 -3.88 5.17 -8.52
N GLY A 77 -4.69 5.72 -7.63
CA GLY A 77 -4.81 5.21 -6.26
C GLY A 77 -5.36 6.22 -5.24
N ARG A 78 -5.11 5.94 -3.96
CA ARG A 78 -5.51 6.80 -2.83
C ARG A 78 -4.35 7.00 -1.87
N ALA A 79 -4.11 8.24 -1.46
CA ALA A 79 -3.14 8.57 -0.41
C ALA A 79 -3.86 9.15 0.80
N ALA A 80 -3.58 8.66 2.00
CA ALA A 80 -3.99 9.29 3.26
C ALA A 80 -2.79 9.99 3.89
N MET A 81 -2.98 11.25 4.27
CA MET A 81 -1.93 12.08 4.85
C MET A 81 -2.41 12.70 6.17
N ALA A 82 -1.56 12.71 7.18
CA ALA A 82 -1.77 13.43 8.43
C ALA A 82 -1.17 14.84 8.26
N ILE A 83 -1.99 15.86 8.51
CA ILE A 83 -1.66 17.25 8.23
C ILE A 83 -1.78 18.05 9.52
N SER A 84 -0.66 18.63 9.94
CA SER A 84 -0.56 19.55 11.08
C SER A 84 -0.36 20.99 10.57
N ALA A 85 -0.11 21.94 11.45
CA ALA A 85 0.20 23.32 11.06
C ALA A 85 1.58 23.47 10.37
N THR A 86 2.53 22.57 10.65
CA THR A 86 3.95 22.73 10.26
C THR A 86 4.53 21.53 9.51
N LEU A 87 3.78 20.43 9.39
CA LEU A 87 4.23 19.18 8.79
C LEU A 87 3.09 18.42 8.12
N VAL A 88 3.42 17.69 7.05
CA VAL A 88 2.58 16.63 6.48
C VAL A 88 3.31 15.31 6.53
N ARG A 89 2.63 14.25 6.98
CA ARG A 89 3.14 12.88 7.02
C ARG A 89 2.26 11.98 6.16
N LEU A 90 2.86 11.03 5.45
CA LEU A 90 2.11 9.98 4.77
C LEU A 90 1.62 8.96 5.82
N VAL A 91 0.32 8.67 5.81
CA VAL A 91 -0.30 7.63 6.65
C VAL A 91 -0.43 6.33 5.85
N SER A 92 -0.92 6.43 4.62
CA SER A 92 -1.01 5.31 3.70
C SER A 92 -1.02 5.77 2.24
N ALA A 93 -0.59 4.88 1.35
CA ALA A 93 -0.75 5.04 -0.08
C ALA A 93 -1.11 3.67 -0.67
N THR A 94 -2.30 3.59 -1.27
CA THR A 94 -2.84 2.36 -1.86
C THR A 94 -2.99 2.58 -3.35
N PRO A 95 -2.16 1.92 -4.19
CA PRO A 95 -2.32 2.02 -5.64
C PRO A 95 -3.56 1.26 -6.10
N ASN A 96 -4.17 1.74 -7.19
CA ASN A 96 -5.13 0.96 -7.94
C ASN A 96 -4.41 -0.13 -8.76
N PRO A 97 -5.10 -1.21 -9.18
CA PRO A 97 -4.49 -2.25 -10.01
C PRO A 97 -3.83 -1.69 -11.27
N GLY A 98 -2.62 -2.16 -11.59
CA GLY A 98 -1.85 -1.69 -12.74
C GLY A 98 -1.08 -0.39 -12.51
N PHE A 99 -1.13 0.17 -11.30
CA PHE A 99 -0.30 1.29 -10.86
C PHE A 99 0.69 0.84 -9.79
N GLU A 100 1.87 1.46 -9.79
CA GLU A 100 2.87 1.33 -8.74
C GLU A 100 2.92 2.60 -7.90
N THR A 101 3.13 2.48 -6.59
CA THR A 101 3.30 3.64 -5.73
C THR A 101 4.78 3.98 -5.55
N ARG A 102 5.14 5.25 -5.73
CA ARG A 102 6.45 5.82 -5.36
C ARG A 102 6.27 7.01 -4.43
N VAL A 103 6.99 7.03 -3.32
CA VAL A 103 6.96 8.13 -2.35
C VAL A 103 8.30 8.85 -2.38
N THR A 104 8.28 10.17 -2.42
CA THR A 104 9.46 11.03 -2.35
C THR A 104 9.22 12.10 -1.30
N GLU A 105 10.12 12.20 -0.31
CA GLU A 105 9.99 13.14 0.81
C GLU A 105 11.26 13.98 0.93
N ALA A 106 11.09 15.25 1.31
CA ALA A 106 12.17 16.17 1.63
C ALA A 106 11.67 17.18 2.68
N GLN A 107 12.56 18.03 3.19
CA GLN A 107 12.16 19.03 4.16
C GLN A 107 11.16 20.01 3.53
N GLY A 108 9.94 20.08 4.07
CA GLY A 108 8.88 20.95 3.55
C GLY A 108 8.09 20.37 2.37
N TRP A 109 8.29 19.08 2.02
CA TRP A 109 7.68 18.47 0.84
C TRP A 109 7.44 16.96 0.96
N LEU A 110 6.30 16.50 0.47
CA LEU A 110 5.92 15.09 0.35
C LEU A 110 5.24 14.88 -1.00
N ARG A 111 5.69 13.90 -1.77
CA ARG A 111 5.07 13.51 -3.05
C ARG A 111 4.79 12.02 -3.06
N VAL A 112 3.59 11.66 -3.46
CA VAL A 112 3.15 10.29 -3.72
C VAL A 112 2.79 10.21 -5.19
N ASP A 113 3.51 9.39 -5.94
CA ASP A 113 3.23 9.08 -7.34
C ASP A 113 2.58 7.71 -7.44
N PHE A 114 1.52 7.62 -8.24
CA PHE A 114 0.91 6.39 -8.72
C PHE A 114 1.26 6.26 -10.20
N LEU A 115 2.22 5.41 -10.51
CA LEU A 115 2.82 5.22 -11.82
C LEU A 115 2.11 4.07 -12.55
N GLY A 116 1.31 4.38 -13.56
CA GLY A 116 0.74 3.41 -14.47
C GLY A 116 1.47 3.42 -15.81
N LYS A 117 1.11 2.49 -16.70
CA LYS A 117 1.73 2.37 -18.03
C LYS A 117 1.57 3.64 -18.88
N ASP A 118 0.34 4.13 -18.98
CA ASP A 118 -0.05 5.25 -19.86
C ASP A 118 -0.53 6.48 -19.07
N HIS A 119 -0.53 6.39 -17.74
CA HIS A 119 -1.06 7.42 -16.85
C HIS A 119 -0.26 7.48 -15.56
N THR A 120 -0.07 8.67 -15.01
CA THR A 120 0.57 8.89 -13.72
C THR A 120 -0.28 9.86 -12.92
N SER A 121 -0.61 9.49 -11.68
CA SER A 121 -1.25 10.41 -10.75
C SER A 121 -0.25 10.82 -9.68
N SER A 122 -0.24 12.08 -9.26
CA SER A 122 0.63 12.55 -8.18
C SER A 122 -0.16 13.31 -7.13
N VAL A 123 -0.01 12.93 -5.87
CA VAL A 123 -0.48 13.69 -4.71
C VAL A 123 0.71 14.35 -4.07
N ILE A 124 0.70 15.68 -4.02
CA ILE A 124 1.84 16.49 -3.63
C ILE A 124 1.42 17.40 -2.48
N ALA A 125 2.11 17.29 -1.34
CA ALA A 125 2.01 18.19 -0.23
C ALA A 125 3.26 19.06 -0.12
N SER A 126 3.08 20.36 0.11
CA SER A 126 4.16 21.31 0.34
C SER A 126 3.84 22.20 1.54
N TRP A 127 4.85 22.54 2.32
CA TRP A 127 4.73 23.38 3.51
C TRP A 127 6.01 24.17 3.82
N TYR A 128 6.91 24.29 2.84
CA TYR A 128 8.15 25.04 3.02
C TYR A 128 7.86 26.54 3.08
N GLN A 129 8.04 27.15 4.26
CA GLN A 129 7.78 28.57 4.53
C GLN A 129 6.31 29.01 4.34
N HIS A 130 5.36 28.08 4.35
CA HIS A 130 3.94 28.38 4.25
C HIS A 130 3.10 27.27 4.92
N ALA A 131 1.83 27.56 5.21
CA ALA A 131 0.91 26.54 5.74
C ALA A 131 0.77 25.37 4.75
N PRO A 132 0.57 24.12 5.20
CA PRO A 132 0.50 22.97 4.30
C PRO A 132 -0.59 23.05 3.24
N ILE A 133 -0.20 22.81 1.99
CA ILE A 133 -1.08 22.75 0.83
C ILE A 133 -0.90 21.38 0.17
N VAL A 134 -2.00 20.72 -0.16
CA VAL A 134 -1.99 19.44 -0.87
C VAL A 134 -2.69 19.59 -2.22
N ARG A 135 -2.09 19.05 -3.28
CA ARG A 135 -2.61 19.08 -4.65
C ARG A 135 -2.56 17.68 -5.26
N VAL A 136 -3.56 17.38 -6.08
CA VAL A 136 -3.64 16.14 -6.86
C VAL A 136 -3.45 16.50 -8.33
N TYR A 137 -2.57 15.78 -9.01
CA TYR A 137 -2.25 15.95 -10.40
C TYR A 137 -2.46 14.63 -11.15
N GLU A 138 -2.90 14.74 -12.39
CA GLU A 138 -3.12 13.62 -13.30
C GLU A 138 -2.34 13.91 -14.58
N TYR A 139 -1.51 12.96 -14.99
CA TYR A 139 -0.62 13.05 -16.13
C TYR A 139 -0.86 11.85 -17.06
N GLY A 140 -0.84 12.06 -18.37
CA GLY A 140 -1.03 11.01 -19.36
C GLY A 140 -2.43 11.02 -19.98
N GLY A 141 -2.44 10.87 -21.30
CA GLY A 141 -3.58 10.87 -22.21
C GLY A 141 -3.18 10.20 -23.52
#